data_AF-A0A7W0JYS2-F1
#
_entry.id   AF-A0A7W0JYS2-F1
#
_cell.length_a   1.000
_cell.length_b   1.000
_cell.length_c   1.000
_cell.angle_alpha   90.00
_cell.angle_beta   90.00
_cell.angle_gamma   90.00
#
_symmetry.space_group_name_H-M   'P 1'
#
loop_
_entity.id
_entity.type
_entity.pdbx_description
1 polymer ?
#
loop_
_entity_poly.entity_id
_entity_poly.type
_entity_poly.pdbx_seq_one_letter_code
_entity_poly.pdbx_strand_id
1 'polypeptide(L)'
;MMLGETETTIREDAAPERIVRWMFERFAGRRLVITTAFGMEGCALLDMVARHGQPVPVIWLDTWFLFPETHRLRERLAARYPHLVFENRGTSLSPE
;
A
#
# COMPACT_ATOMS: atom_id res chain seq x y z
N MET A 1 -27.21 26.96 3.82
CA MET A 1 -25.94 26.27 4.11
C MET A 1 -25.38 25.80 2.78
N MET A 2 -24.32 26.43 2.28
CA MET A 2 -23.76 26.09 0.97
C MET A 2 -23.14 24.68 1.04
N LEU A 3 -23.71 23.75 0.27
CA LEU A 3 -23.02 22.50 -0.07
C LEU A 3 -21.88 22.90 -1.01
N GLY A 4 -20.72 23.22 -0.43
CA GLY A 4 -19.51 23.44 -1.21
C GLY A 4 -19.20 22.15 -1.96
N GLU A 5 -19.09 22.24 -3.27
CA GLU A 5 -18.62 21.15 -4.12
C GLU A 5 -17.26 20.69 -3.57
N THR A 6 -17.23 19.55 -2.89
CA THR A 6 -15.97 18.88 -2.55
C THR A 6 -15.30 18.55 -3.87
N GLU A 7 -14.28 19.32 -4.24
CA GLU A 7 -13.53 19.08 -5.47
C GLU A 7 -12.83 17.72 -5.36
N THR A 8 -13.51 16.71 -5.89
CA THR A 8 -13.18 15.27 -5.75
C THR A 8 -12.24 14.83 -6.87
N THR A 9 -11.52 15.76 -7.50
CA THR A 9 -10.77 15.52 -8.73
C THR A 9 -9.28 15.65 -8.43
N ILE A 10 -8.51 14.62 -8.75
CA ILE A 10 -7.03 14.68 -8.77
C ILE A 10 -6.55 15.17 -10.14
N ARG A 11 -5.40 15.81 -10.17
CA ARG A 11 -4.74 16.31 -11.38
C ARG A 11 -3.40 15.59 -11.57
N GLU A 12 -2.88 15.57 -12.79
CA GLU A 12 -1.59 14.92 -13.11
C GLU A 12 -0.39 15.54 -12.36
N ASP A 13 -0.47 16.83 -12.04
CA ASP A 13 0.54 17.59 -11.29
C ASP A 13 0.41 17.45 -9.76
N ALA A 14 -0.54 16.64 -9.28
CA ALA A 14 -0.76 16.48 -7.86
C ALA A 14 0.41 15.74 -7.18
N ALA A 15 0.82 16.23 -6.00
CA ALA A 15 1.77 15.51 -5.16
C ALA A 15 1.26 14.10 -4.82
N PRO A 16 2.13 13.07 -4.79
CA PRO A 16 1.72 11.69 -4.49
C PRO A 16 0.90 11.55 -3.21
N GLU A 17 1.24 12.29 -2.15
CA GLU A 17 0.50 12.28 -0.88
C GLU A 17 -0.93 12.82 -1.01
N ARG A 18 -1.17 13.75 -1.95
CA ARG A 18 -2.53 14.21 -2.27
C ARG A 18 -3.34 13.08 -2.89
N ILE A 19 -2.74 12.30 -3.78
CA ILE A 19 -3.39 11.17 -4.44
C ILE A 19 -3.71 10.08 -3.41
N VAL A 20 -2.78 9.76 -2.50
CA VAL A 20 -3.01 8.81 -1.41
C VAL A 20 -4.16 9.27 -0.51
N ARG A 21 -4.15 10.54 -0.08
CA ARG A 21 -5.26 11.11 0.71
C ARG A 21 -6.58 11.03 -0.04
N TRP A 22 -6.59 11.43 -1.31
CA TRP A 22 -7.77 11.36 -2.15
C TRP A 22 -8.31 9.93 -2.28
N MET A 23 -7.45 8.92 -2.39
CA MET A 23 -7.87 7.51 -2.43
C MET A 23 -8.66 7.14 -1.16
N PHE A 24 -8.17 7.49 0.03
CA PHE A 24 -8.86 7.23 1.30
C PHE A 24 -10.20 7.98 1.40
N GLU A 25 -10.24 9.25 0.98
CA GLU A 25 -11.46 10.06 0.97
C GLU A 25 -12.50 9.51 -0.02
N ARG A 26 -12.08 9.25 -1.27
CA ARG A 26 -12.95 8.85 -2.39
C ARG A 26 -13.57 7.48 -2.22
N PHE A 27 -12.84 6.57 -1.60
CA PHE A 27 -13.23 5.19 -1.38
C PHE A 27 -13.49 4.88 0.10
N ALA A 28 -13.74 5.91 0.91
CA ALA A 28 -14.11 5.75 2.31
C ALA A 28 -15.25 4.73 2.47
N GLY A 29 -15.12 3.83 3.44
CA GLY A 29 -16.07 2.74 3.70
C GLY A 29 -15.95 1.53 2.75
N ARG A 30 -15.04 1.56 1.77
CA ARG A 30 -14.71 0.40 0.93
C ARG A 30 -13.42 -0.27 1.39
N ARG A 31 -13.26 -1.55 1.05
CA ARG A 31 -12.00 -2.26 1.26
C ARG A 31 -10.96 -1.76 0.25
N LEU A 32 -9.91 -1.14 0.76
CA LEU A 32 -8.72 -0.77 0.00
C LEU A 32 -7.62 -1.80 0.22
N VAL A 33 -6.79 -2.01 -0.79
CA VAL A 33 -5.64 -2.91 -0.76
C VAL A 33 -4.49 -2.25 -1.52
N ILE A 34 -3.28 -2.39 -1.01
CA ILE A 34 -2.06 -2.02 -1.71
C ILE A 34 -1.36 -3.29 -2.16
N THR A 35 -0.85 -3.32 -3.39
CA THR A 35 0.00 -4.41 -3.87
C THR A 35 1.45 -3.96 -3.91
N THR A 36 2.40 -4.85 -3.66
CA THR A 36 3.83 -4.51 -3.71
C THR A 36 4.70 -5.71 -4.09
N ALA A 37 5.78 -5.42 -4.82
CA ALA A 37 6.93 -6.30 -5.01
C ALA A 37 8.17 -5.81 -4.23
N PHE A 38 7.98 -4.83 -3.33
CA PHE A 38 9.02 -4.22 -2.49
C PHE A 38 10.12 -3.45 -3.24
N GLY A 39 9.82 -2.95 -4.45
CA GLY A 39 10.64 -1.95 -5.13
C GLY A 39 10.67 -0.61 -4.37
N MET A 40 11.59 0.28 -4.77
CA MET A 40 11.79 1.60 -4.15
C MET A 40 10.50 2.42 -4.08
N GLU A 41 9.80 2.52 -5.20
CA GLU A 41 8.59 3.31 -5.37
C GLU A 41 7.43 2.72 -4.57
N GLY A 42 7.33 1.39 -4.54
CA GLY A 42 6.38 0.66 -3.70
C GLY A 42 6.64 0.92 -2.22
N CYS A 43 7.91 0.94 -1.78
CA CYS A 43 8.25 1.26 -0.39
C CYS A 43 7.92 2.71 -0.04
N ALA A 44 8.14 3.66 -0.96
CA ALA A 44 7.74 5.05 -0.77
C ALA A 44 6.21 5.18 -0.63
N LEU A 45 5.44 4.48 -1.48
CA LEU A 45 3.98 4.46 -1.38
C LEU A 45 3.51 3.85 -0.05
N LEU A 46 4.13 2.75 0.40
CA LEU A 46 3.81 2.13 1.69
C LEU A 46 4.04 3.09 2.86
N ASP A 47 5.11 3.89 2.83
CA ASP A 47 5.36 4.93 3.84
C ASP A 47 4.27 6.01 3.81
N MET A 48 3.88 6.51 2.63
CA MET A 48 2.79 7.49 2.49
C MET A 48 1.45 6.94 2.99
N VAL A 49 1.11 5.70 2.64
CA VAL A 49 -0.10 5.00 3.10
C VAL A 49 -0.06 4.78 4.61
N ALA A 50 1.09 4.36 5.15
CA ALA A 50 1.26 4.12 6.58
C ALA A 50 1.02 5.39 7.41
N ARG A 51 1.44 6.56 6.93
CA ARG A 51 1.22 7.85 7.63
C ARG A 51 -0.26 8.19 7.80
N HIS A 52 -1.17 7.59 7.04
CA HIS A 52 -2.61 7.76 7.22
C HIS A 52 -3.16 7.02 8.45
N GLY A 53 -2.39 6.08 9.03
CA GLY A 53 -2.69 5.43 10.31
C GLY A 53 -3.89 4.48 10.31
N GLN A 54 -4.50 4.22 9.15
CA GLN A 54 -5.61 3.27 9.02
C GLN A 54 -5.08 1.87 8.70
N PRO A 55 -5.69 0.79 9.21
CA PRO A 55 -5.34 -0.56 8.80
C PRO A 55 -5.55 -0.76 7.31
N VAL A 56 -4.51 -1.18 6.59
CA VAL A 56 -4.58 -1.44 5.15
C VAL A 56 -3.89 -2.77 4.84
N PRO A 57 -4.61 -3.72 4.19
CA PRO A 57 -3.99 -4.91 3.65
C PRO A 57 -2.95 -4.57 2.57
N VAL A 58 -1.76 -5.14 2.70
CA VAL A 58 -0.68 -5.07 1.73
C VAL A 58 -0.47 -6.46 1.15
N ILE A 59 -0.90 -6.66 -0.09
CA ILE A 59 -0.72 -7.92 -0.80
C ILE A 59 0.64 -7.94 -1.49
N TRP A 60 1.37 -9.03 -1.32
CA TRP A 60 2.58 -9.32 -2.08
C TRP A 60 2.53 -10.77 -2.57
N LEU A 61 3.29 -11.06 -3.61
CA LEU A 61 3.31 -12.39 -4.23
C LEU A 61 4.70 -13.00 -4.02
N ASP A 62 4.76 -14.03 -3.17
CA ASP A 62 5.96 -14.85 -3.09
C ASP A 62 6.01 -15.83 -4.27
N THR A 63 7.02 -15.68 -5.11
CA THR A 63 7.22 -16.54 -6.27
C THR A 63 8.11 -17.72 -5.98
N TRP A 64 8.67 -17.83 -4.76
CA TRP A 64 9.79 -18.72 -4.41
C TRP A 64 11.14 -18.33 -5.02
N PHE A 65 11.20 -17.29 -5.86
CA PHE A 65 12.41 -16.81 -6.52
C PHE A 65 12.82 -15.40 -6.09
N LEU A 66 12.22 -14.87 -5.02
CA LEU A 66 12.62 -13.58 -4.46
C LEU A 66 13.96 -13.70 -3.72
N PHE A 67 14.72 -12.61 -3.73
CA PHE A 67 15.94 -12.53 -2.95
C PHE A 67 15.64 -12.64 -1.44
N PRO A 68 16.49 -13.29 -0.63
CA PRO A 68 16.36 -13.30 0.84
C PRO A 68 16.23 -11.88 1.43
N GLU A 69 16.88 -10.90 0.82
CA GLU A 69 16.81 -9.49 1.17
C GLU A 69 15.39 -8.92 1.04
N THR A 70 14.60 -9.39 0.06
CA THR A 70 13.20 -8.97 -0.12
C THR A 70 12.34 -9.43 1.05
N HIS A 71 12.52 -10.68 1.51
CA HIS A 71 11.81 -11.19 2.70
C HIS A 71 12.22 -10.41 3.95
N ARG A 72 13.52 -10.14 4.14
CA ARG A 72 14.01 -9.32 5.26
C ARG A 72 13.45 -7.89 5.21
N LEU A 73 13.33 -7.31 4.02
CA LEU A 73 12.72 -5.99 3.85
C LEU A 73 11.23 -6.02 4.22
N ARG A 74 10.48 -7.04 3.80
CA ARG A 74 9.09 -7.26 4.22
C ARG A 74 8.97 -7.30 5.75
N GLU A 75 9.80 -8.07 6.44
CA GLU A 75 9.81 -8.11 7.92
C GLU A 75 10.03 -6.72 8.52
N ARG A 76 11.02 -5.99 8.01
CA ARG A 76 11.35 -4.64 8.50
C ARG A 76 10.20 -3.66 8.30
N LEU A 77 9.50 -3.74 7.16
CA LEU A 77 8.35 -2.89 6.88
C LEU A 77 7.15 -3.25 7.76
N ALA A 78 6.90 -4.54 7.98
CA ALA A 78 5.85 -5.02 8.89
C ALA A 78 6.10 -4.57 10.34
N ALA A 79 7.35 -4.64 10.80
CA ALA A 79 7.72 -4.15 12.13
C ALA A 79 7.62 -2.62 12.25
N ARG A 80 7.96 -1.89 11.18
CA ARG A 80 7.91 -0.42 11.16
C ARG A 80 6.46 0.11 11.08
N TYR A 81 5.58 -0.59 10.37
CA TYR A 81 4.19 -0.19 10.13
C TYR A 81 3.22 -1.30 10.58
N PRO A 82 2.99 -1.46 11.89
CA PRO A 82 2.23 -2.59 12.44
C PRO A 82 0.74 -2.61 12.01
N HIS A 83 0.20 -1.49 11.55
CA HIS A 83 -1.17 -1.39 11.00
C HIS A 83 -1.26 -1.78 9.53
N LEU A 84 -0.13 -1.93 8.82
CA LEU A 84 -0.11 -2.51 7.48
C LEU A 84 -0.06 -4.03 7.60
N VAL A 85 -1.09 -4.70 7.07
CA VAL A 85 -1.24 -6.16 7.19
C VAL A 85 -0.69 -6.82 5.92
N PHE A 86 0.53 -7.36 5.99
CA PHE A 86 1.17 -8.00 4.84
C PHE A 86 0.62 -9.41 4.60
N GLU A 87 -0.06 -9.61 3.48
CA GLU A 87 -0.63 -10.89 3.06
C GLU A 87 0.14 -11.46 1.85
N ASN A 88 0.73 -12.65 2.01
CA ASN A 88 1.29 -13.38 0.87
C ASN A 88 0.15 -14.00 0.05
N ARG A 89 0.09 -13.69 -1.24
CA ARG A 89 -0.85 -14.27 -2.23
C ARG A 89 -0.12 -15.02 -3.35
N GLY A 90 1.12 -15.43 -3.08
CA GLY A 90 1.94 -16.26 -3.95
C GLY A 90 1.39 -17.68 -4.15
N THR A 91 2.12 -18.48 -4.92
CA THR A 91 1.74 -19.86 -5.26
C THR A 91 2.14 -20.84 -4.15
N SER A 92 1.33 -21.87 -3.93
CA SER A 92 1.72 -23.01 -3.07
C SER A 92 2.63 -24.02 -3.78
N LEU A 93 2.84 -23.87 -5.09
CA LEU A 93 3.78 -24.68 -5.87
C LEU A 93 5.20 -24.17 -5.65
N SER A 94 6.03 -24.97 -5.00
CA SER A 94 7.45 -24.68 -4.82
C SER A 94 8.30 -25.29 -5.95
N PRO A 95 9.53 -24.80 -6.17
CA PRO A 95 10.46 -25.36 -7.15
C PRO A 95 11.04 -26.73 -6.76
N GLU A 96 11.04 -27.07 -5.47
CA GLU A 96 11.42 -28.40 -4.95
C GLU A 96 10.36 -29.50 -5.12
#